data_AF-A0A4Y2U759-F1
#
_entry.id   AF-A0A4Y2U759-F1
#
_cell.length_a   1.000
_cell.length_b   1.000
_cell.length_c   1.000
_cell.angle_alpha   90.00
_cell.angle_beta   90.00
_cell.angle_gamma   90.00
#
_symmetry.space_group_name_H-M   'P 1'
#
loop_
_entity.id
_entity.type
_entity.pdbx_description
1 polymer ?
#
loop_
_entity_poly.entity_id
_entity_poly.type
_entity_poly.pdbx_seq_one_letter_code
_entity_poly.pdbx_strand_id
1 'polypeptide(L)'
;MANGHAYAKAFRAHTLSQTAIDLLMVEYCEENGLLSDSDVKTLRGIHNQLINLSSSEESFLSEVKPLLSAVSSTVKTLEESSLKAKLWLQNLKKVSVIHYFVRAERTDDWNLHFYSVQRMLVHLHADGHIHYATSAQLYFQNMSNLKTSLSNQENIS
;
A
#
# COMPACT_ATOMS: atom_id res chain seq x y z
N MET A 1 7.73 -25.16 3.93
CA MET A 1 7.70 -23.83 3.25
C MET A 1 6.69 -23.89 2.12
N ALA A 2 5.86 -22.86 1.96
CA ALA A 2 5.02 -22.74 0.77
C ALA A 2 5.92 -22.61 -0.47
N ASN A 3 5.63 -23.35 -1.54
CA ASN A 3 6.37 -23.19 -2.80
C ASN A 3 5.93 -21.91 -3.53
N GLY A 4 6.69 -21.48 -4.54
CA GLY A 4 6.41 -20.25 -5.29
C GLY A 4 4.99 -20.22 -5.89
N HIS A 5 4.45 -21.38 -6.29
CA HIS A 5 3.08 -21.49 -6.79
C HIS A 5 2.03 -21.18 -5.71
N ALA A 6 2.20 -21.74 -4.51
CA ALA A 6 1.30 -21.49 -3.38
C ALA A 6 1.33 -20.02 -2.95
N TYR A 7 2.52 -19.39 -2.94
CA TYR A 7 2.66 -17.95 -2.68
C TYR A 7 1.94 -17.12 -3.75
N ALA A 8 2.18 -17.38 -5.03
CA ALA A 8 1.55 -16.65 -6.12
C ALA A 8 0.01 -16.78 -6.08
N LYS A 9 -0.49 -17.97 -5.76
CA LYS A 9 -1.93 -18.21 -5.58
C LYS A 9 -2.50 -17.41 -4.41
N ALA A 10 -1.84 -17.39 -3.26
CA ALA A 10 -2.27 -16.64 -2.08
C ALA A 10 -2.23 -15.13 -2.34
N PHE A 11 -1.14 -14.63 -2.94
CA PHE A 11 -1.02 -13.22 -3.32
C PHE A 11 -2.14 -12.80 -4.25
N ARG A 12 -2.41 -13.56 -5.32
CA ARG A 12 -3.52 -13.29 -6.25
C ARG A 12 -4.88 -13.29 -5.55
N ALA A 13 -5.13 -14.24 -4.65
CA ALA A 13 -6.39 -14.28 -3.90
C ALA A 13 -6.58 -13.02 -3.04
N HIS A 14 -5.54 -12.62 -2.32
CA HIS A 14 -5.58 -11.40 -1.50
C HIS A 14 -5.73 -10.13 -2.32
N THR A 15 -5.05 -10.01 -3.47
CA THR A 15 -5.22 -8.87 -4.39
C THR A 15 -6.66 -8.79 -4.90
N LEU A 16 -7.27 -9.92 -5.27
CA LEU A 16 -8.67 -9.93 -5.71
C LEU A 16 -9.62 -9.52 -4.58
N SER A 17 -9.39 -10.00 -3.34
CA SER A 17 -10.17 -9.58 -2.18
C SER A 17 -10.02 -8.08 -1.89
N GLN A 18 -8.81 -7.53 -2.02
CA GLN A 18 -8.56 -6.10 -1.89
C GLN A 18 -9.38 -5.31 -2.91
N THR A 19 -9.30 -5.66 -4.20
CA THR A 19 -10.06 -4.98 -5.26
C THR A 19 -11.56 -5.03 -5.02
N ALA A 20 -12.09 -6.18 -4.59
CA ALA A 20 -13.51 -6.31 -4.29
C ALA A 20 -13.95 -5.41 -3.12
N ILE A 21 -13.15 -5.33 -2.05
CA ILE A 21 -13.47 -4.48 -0.91
C ILE A 21 -13.30 -3.00 -1.27
N ASP A 22 -12.29 -2.63 -2.05
CA ASP A 22 -12.11 -1.25 -2.52
C ASP A 22 -13.32 -0.78 -3.35
N LEU A 23 -13.88 -1.65 -4.19
CA LEU A 23 -15.11 -1.36 -4.93
C LEU A 23 -16.32 -1.17 -4.00
N LEU A 24 -16.55 -2.11 -3.09
CA LEU A 24 -17.64 -2.02 -2.09
C LEU A 24 -17.50 -0.78 -1.20
N MET A 25 -16.28 -0.35 -0.91
CA MET A 25 -16.02 0.88 -0.14
C MET A 25 -16.43 2.12 -0.92
N VAL A 26 -16.13 2.19 -2.21
CA VAL A 26 -16.55 3.32 -3.05
C VAL A 26 -18.08 3.36 -3.14
N GLU A 27 -18.72 2.21 -3.40
CA GLU A 27 -20.19 2.10 -3.42
C GLU A 27 -20.81 2.54 -2.08
N TYR A 28 -20.26 2.07 -0.95
CA TYR A 28 -20.70 2.48 0.38
C TYR A 28 -20.56 3.99 0.59
N CYS A 29 -19.44 4.58 0.17
CA CYS A 29 -19.23 6.02 0.28
C CYS A 29 -20.24 6.82 -0.56
N GLU A 30 -20.58 6.35 -1.76
CA GLU A 30 -21.60 6.96 -2.62
C GLU A 30 -22.98 6.88 -1.98
N GLU A 31 -23.39 5.69 -1.52
CA GLU A 31 -24.72 5.47 -0.91
C GLU A 31 -24.94 6.29 0.37
N ASN A 32 -23.87 6.56 1.13
CA ASN A 32 -23.94 7.35 2.37
C ASN A 32 -23.67 8.84 2.15
N GLY A 33 -23.56 9.30 0.89
CA GLY A 33 -23.31 10.71 0.55
C GLY A 33 -21.94 11.23 1.01
N LEU A 34 -20.98 10.33 1.25
CA LEU A 34 -19.60 10.65 1.63
C LEU A 34 -18.75 10.98 0.40
N LEU A 35 -19.11 10.43 -0.75
CA LEU A 35 -18.62 10.84 -2.07
C LEU A 35 -19.79 11.41 -2.87
N SER A 36 -19.61 12.62 -3.39
CA SER A 36 -20.56 13.26 -4.30
C SER A 36 -20.40 12.73 -5.74
N ASP A 37 -21.40 12.94 -6.59
CA ASP A 37 -21.29 12.66 -8.03
C ASP A 37 -20.06 13.34 -8.68
N SER A 38 -19.65 14.51 -8.18
CA SER A 38 -18.43 15.18 -8.62
C SER A 38 -17.16 14.46 -8.18
N ASP A 39 -17.13 13.87 -6.99
CA ASP A 39 -15.98 13.10 -6.50
C ASP A 39 -15.79 11.82 -7.32
N VAL A 40 -16.89 11.13 -7.63
CA VAL A 40 -16.89 9.93 -8.49
C VAL A 40 -16.44 10.26 -9.90
N LYS A 41 -16.91 11.38 -10.46
CA LYS A 41 -16.42 11.89 -11.76
C LYS A 41 -14.94 12.22 -11.73
N THR A 42 -14.46 12.80 -10.64
CA THR A 42 -13.03 13.12 -10.44
C THR A 42 -12.20 11.84 -10.38
N LEU A 43 -12.61 10.84 -9.59
CA LEU A 43 -11.95 9.53 -9.52
C LEU A 43 -11.88 8.83 -10.89
N ARG A 44 -12.98 8.88 -11.66
CA ARG A 44 -13.01 8.33 -13.02
C ARG A 44 -12.09 9.11 -13.96
N GLY A 45 -12.04 10.44 -13.83
CA GLY A 45 -11.12 11.30 -14.56
C GLY A 45 -9.65 10.92 -14.30
N ILE A 46 -9.28 10.81 -13.03
CA ILE A 46 -7.95 10.38 -12.58
C ILE A 46 -7.61 9.00 -13.13
N HIS A 47 -8.54 8.04 -13.06
CA HIS A 47 -8.34 6.69 -13.58
C HIS A 47 -8.06 6.68 -15.09
N ASN A 48 -8.83 7.44 -15.87
CA ASN A 48 -8.62 7.55 -17.31
C ASN A 48 -7.29 8.21 -17.65
N GLN A 49 -6.90 9.25 -16.90
CA GLN A 49 -5.60 9.89 -17.05
C GLN A 49 -4.43 8.93 -16.74
N LEU A 50 -4.56 8.11 -15.69
CA LEU A 50 -3.57 7.10 -15.31
C LEU A 50 -3.41 6.02 -16.38
N ILE A 51 -4.51 5.50 -16.93
CA ILE A 51 -4.47 4.49 -18.00
C ILE A 51 -3.78 5.06 -19.25
N ASN A 52 -4.06 6.32 -19.58
CA ASN A 52 -3.54 6.97 -20.77
C ASN A 52 -2.16 7.61 -20.57
N LEU A 53 -1.60 7.55 -19.35
CA LEU A 53 -0.31 8.17 -18.98
C LEU A 53 -0.24 9.66 -19.38
N SER A 54 -1.38 10.37 -19.31
CA SER A 54 -1.57 11.63 -20.02
C SER A 54 -1.38 12.90 -19.19
N SER A 55 -1.02 12.80 -17.91
CA SER A 55 -0.86 13.96 -17.01
C SER A 55 0.35 13.86 -16.09
N SER A 56 0.75 15.00 -15.52
CA SER A 56 1.89 15.12 -14.60
C SER A 56 1.52 14.74 -13.17
N GLU A 57 2.50 14.23 -12.42
CA GLU A 57 2.35 13.81 -11.02
C GLU A 57 1.78 14.90 -10.10
N GLU A 58 2.16 16.17 -10.29
CA GLU A 58 1.66 17.28 -9.47
C GLU A 58 0.17 17.57 -9.68
N SER A 59 -0.30 17.49 -10.94
CA SER A 59 -1.73 17.63 -11.26
C SER A 59 -2.54 16.56 -10.53
N PHE A 60 -2.07 15.31 -10.60
CA PHE A 60 -2.70 14.18 -9.91
C PHE A 60 -2.79 14.38 -8.40
N LEU A 61 -1.69 14.80 -7.76
CA LEU A 61 -1.65 14.94 -6.30
C LEU A 61 -2.61 16.04 -5.80
N SER A 62 -2.85 17.09 -6.57
CA SER A 62 -3.81 18.14 -6.21
C SER A 62 -5.26 17.64 -6.24
N GLU A 63 -5.61 16.79 -7.21
CA GLU A 63 -6.95 16.22 -7.37
C GLU A 63 -7.24 15.07 -6.40
N VAL A 64 -6.22 14.25 -6.08
CA VAL A 64 -6.36 13.06 -5.22
C VAL A 64 -6.42 13.42 -3.72
N LYS A 65 -5.76 14.49 -3.28
CA LYS A 65 -5.66 14.85 -1.84
C LYS A 65 -7.01 14.99 -1.14
N PRO A 66 -7.99 15.75 -1.67
CA PRO A 66 -9.31 15.89 -1.04
C PRO A 66 -10.02 14.53 -0.92
N LEU A 67 -9.98 13.74 -2.00
CA LEU A 67 -10.58 12.40 -2.06
C LEU A 67 -9.96 11.44 -1.04
N LEU A 68 -8.63 11.49 -0.89
CA LEU A 68 -7.91 10.67 0.07
C LEU A 68 -8.35 10.96 1.51
N SER A 69 -8.64 12.23 1.82
CA SER A 69 -9.11 12.63 3.16
C SER A 69 -10.50 12.08 3.47
N ALA A 70 -11.42 12.10 2.49
CA ALA A 70 -12.78 11.55 2.61
C ALA A 70 -12.78 10.02 2.70
N VAL A 71 -11.95 9.35 1.90
CA VAL A 71 -11.78 7.89 1.99
C VAL A 71 -11.17 7.51 3.34
N SER A 72 -10.17 8.27 3.83
CA SER A 72 -9.51 7.99 5.10
C SER A 72 -10.44 8.12 6.30
N SER A 73 -11.32 9.13 6.32
CA SER A 73 -12.32 9.27 7.38
C SER A 73 -13.32 8.12 7.35
N THR A 74 -13.79 7.73 6.15
CA THR A 74 -14.74 6.62 5.99
C THR A 74 -14.15 5.28 6.44
N VAL A 75 -12.91 4.99 6.03
CA VAL A 75 -12.17 3.80 6.47
C VAL A 75 -12.06 3.76 8.00
N LYS A 76 -11.82 4.91 8.64
CA LYS A 76 -11.76 4.98 10.11
C LYS A 76 -13.12 4.69 10.75
N THR A 77 -14.19 5.29 10.26
CA THR A 77 -15.55 5.01 10.75
C THR A 77 -15.93 3.55 10.58
N LEU A 78 -15.57 2.93 9.45
CA LEU A 78 -15.84 1.50 9.23
C LEU A 78 -14.98 0.61 10.14
N GLU A 79 -13.70 0.97 10.36
CA GLU A 79 -12.83 0.27 11.29
C GLU A 79 -13.39 0.27 12.73
N GLU A 80 -14.09 1.34 13.11
CA GLU A 80 -14.73 1.49 14.42
C GLU A 80 -16.10 0.80 14.51
N SER A 81 -16.76 0.55 13.37
CA SER A 81 -18.11 -0.02 13.32
C SER A 81 -18.20 -1.48 13.80
N SER A 82 -17.17 -2.29 13.55
CA SER A 82 -17.16 -3.70 13.96
C SER A 82 -15.76 -4.30 13.96
N LEU A 83 -15.55 -5.30 14.83
CA LEU A 83 -14.31 -6.07 14.87
C LEU A 83 -14.00 -6.76 13.53
N LYS A 84 -15.03 -7.25 12.82
CA LYS A 84 -14.85 -7.90 11.52
C LYS A 84 -14.34 -6.91 10.47
N ALA A 85 -14.98 -5.74 10.35
CA ALA A 85 -14.55 -4.70 9.42
C ALA A 85 -13.12 -4.25 9.70
N LYS A 86 -12.77 -4.07 10.99
CA LYS A 86 -11.41 -3.78 11.43
C LYS A 86 -10.40 -4.82 10.95
N LEU A 87 -10.68 -6.10 11.15
CA LEU A 87 -9.78 -7.17 10.72
C LEU A 87 -9.60 -7.21 9.21
N TRP A 88 -10.68 -7.04 8.43
CA TRP A 88 -10.58 -6.97 6.98
C TRP A 88 -9.73 -5.79 6.53
N LEU A 89 -10.00 -4.58 7.02
CA LEU A 89 -9.22 -3.38 6.71
C LEU A 89 -7.75 -3.49 7.11
N GLN A 90 -7.45 -4.11 8.24
CA GLN A 90 -6.08 -4.39 8.67
C GLN A 90 -5.39 -5.39 7.73
N ASN A 91 -6.09 -6.42 7.28
CA ASN A 91 -5.56 -7.36 6.29
C ASN A 91 -5.24 -6.65 4.97
N LEU A 92 -6.12 -5.76 4.51
CA LEU A 92 -5.91 -4.94 3.31
C LEU A 92 -4.66 -4.04 3.43
N LYS A 93 -4.45 -3.42 4.59
CA LYS A 93 -3.21 -2.66 4.90
C LYS A 93 -1.95 -3.53 4.78
N LYS A 94 -2.02 -4.83 5.11
CA LYS A 94 -0.88 -5.76 4.91
C LYS A 94 -0.66 -6.09 3.44
N VAL A 95 -1.74 -6.32 2.69
CA VAL A 95 -1.68 -6.63 1.25
C VAL A 95 -1.10 -5.48 0.45
N SER A 96 -1.45 -4.23 0.78
CA SER A 96 -0.87 -3.05 0.11
C SER A 96 0.65 -2.92 0.33
N VAL A 97 1.15 -3.28 1.51
CA VAL A 97 2.60 -3.33 1.77
C VAL A 97 3.30 -4.36 0.88
N ILE A 98 2.68 -5.53 0.66
CA ILE A 98 3.21 -6.54 -0.26
C ILE A 98 3.22 -6.00 -1.70
N HIS A 99 2.19 -5.26 -2.12
CA HIS A 99 2.19 -4.60 -3.43
C HIS A 99 3.34 -3.58 -3.57
N TYR A 100 3.66 -2.80 -2.53
CA TYR A 100 4.82 -1.90 -2.56
C TYR A 100 6.13 -2.67 -2.71
N PHE A 101 6.30 -3.77 -1.98
CA PHE A 101 7.47 -4.64 -2.09
C PHE A 101 7.62 -5.20 -3.51
N VAL A 102 6.56 -5.81 -4.05
CA VAL A 102 6.58 -6.36 -5.42
C VAL A 102 6.84 -5.28 -6.46
N ARG A 103 6.28 -4.08 -6.29
CA ARG A 103 6.55 -2.95 -7.18
C ARG A 103 8.04 -2.56 -7.12
N ALA A 104 8.58 -2.40 -5.92
CA ALA A 104 9.97 -2.03 -5.72
C ALA A 104 10.94 -3.01 -6.40
N GLU A 105 10.73 -4.31 -6.21
CA GLU A 105 11.52 -5.37 -6.85
C GLU A 105 11.41 -5.38 -8.38
N ARG A 106 10.27 -4.96 -8.94
CA ARG A 106 10.06 -4.92 -10.40
C ARG A 106 10.61 -3.66 -11.07
N THR A 107 10.76 -2.57 -10.31
CA THR A 107 11.20 -1.28 -10.83
C THR A 107 12.58 -0.89 -10.33
N ASP A 108 13.27 -1.79 -9.62
CA ASP A 108 14.54 -1.54 -8.94
C ASP A 108 14.51 -0.26 -8.07
N ASP A 109 13.33 0.06 -7.49
CA ASP A 109 13.16 1.25 -6.65
C ASP A 109 13.59 0.95 -5.22
N TRP A 110 14.86 1.25 -4.94
CA TRP A 110 15.47 1.03 -3.63
C TRP A 110 14.76 1.78 -2.49
N ASN A 111 14.24 2.99 -2.74
CA ASN A 111 13.56 3.76 -1.69
C ASN A 111 12.22 3.11 -1.33
N LEU A 112 11.46 2.69 -2.35
CA LEU A 112 10.22 1.97 -2.15
C LEU A 112 10.45 0.59 -1.49
N HIS A 113 11.57 -0.07 -1.82
CA HIS A 113 11.96 -1.32 -1.19
C HIS A 113 12.15 -1.15 0.32
N PHE A 114 13.01 -0.22 0.76
CA PHE A 114 13.22 0.06 2.17
C PHE A 114 11.92 0.44 2.88
N TYR A 115 11.12 1.31 2.26
CA TYR A 115 9.82 1.69 2.79
C TYR A 115 8.94 0.45 3.02
N SER A 116 8.83 -0.43 2.03
CA SER A 116 8.00 -1.63 2.13
C SER A 116 8.49 -2.58 3.22
N VAL A 117 9.80 -2.83 3.34
CA VAL A 117 10.40 -3.68 4.38
C VAL A 117 10.15 -3.10 5.78
N GLN A 118 10.32 -1.79 5.95
CA GLN A 118 10.03 -1.11 7.21
C GLN A 118 8.55 -1.27 7.61
N ARG A 119 7.63 -1.19 6.64
CA ARG A 119 6.20 -1.40 6.89
C ARG A 119 5.88 -2.87 7.18
N MET A 120 6.53 -3.83 6.52
CA MET A 120 6.38 -5.26 6.81
C MET A 120 6.81 -5.59 8.24
N LEU A 121 7.89 -4.97 8.74
CA LEU A 121 8.38 -5.18 10.10
C LEU A 121 7.32 -4.93 11.18
N VAL A 122 6.52 -3.87 11.03
CA VAL A 122 5.43 -3.56 11.97
C VAL A 122 4.42 -4.71 12.03
N HIS A 123 4.08 -5.28 10.88
CA HIS A 123 3.12 -6.38 10.79
C HIS A 123 3.70 -7.71 11.30
N LEU A 124 4.97 -8.01 11.01
CA LEU A 124 5.62 -9.23 11.49
C LEU A 124 5.73 -9.25 13.02
N HIS A 125 6.04 -8.12 13.65
CA HIS A 125 6.03 -8.01 15.11
C HIS A 125 4.62 -8.15 15.68
N ALA A 126 3.63 -7.48 15.09
CA ALA A 126 2.25 -7.54 15.54
C ALA A 126 1.65 -8.96 15.45
N ASP A 127 2.02 -9.72 14.43
CA ASP A 127 1.55 -11.10 14.21
C ASP A 127 2.37 -12.16 14.99
N GLY A 128 3.41 -11.75 15.73
CA GLY A 128 4.25 -12.65 16.51
C GLY A 128 5.22 -13.49 15.67
N HIS A 129 5.51 -13.08 14.43
CA HIS A 129 6.48 -13.73 13.55
C HIS A 129 7.92 -13.32 13.90
N ILE A 130 8.34 -13.62 15.15
CA ILE A 130 9.58 -13.11 15.76
C ILE A 130 10.80 -13.40 14.88
N HIS A 131 10.98 -14.62 14.37
CA HIS A 131 12.13 -14.95 13.54
C HIS A 131 12.18 -14.13 12.24
N TYR A 132 11.06 -13.99 11.54
CA TYR A 132 11.00 -13.18 10.33
C TYR A 132 11.20 -11.69 10.64
N ALA A 133 10.64 -11.21 11.75
CA ALA A 133 10.81 -9.84 12.20
C ALA A 133 12.29 -9.54 12.51
N THR A 134 12.97 -10.41 13.26
CA THR A 134 14.42 -10.28 13.56
C THR A 134 15.26 -10.31 12.29
N SER A 135 15.02 -11.26 11.38
CA SER A 135 15.77 -11.35 10.13
C SER A 135 15.56 -10.11 9.25
N ALA A 136 14.32 -9.64 9.10
CA ALA A 136 14.01 -8.43 8.33
C ALA A 136 14.63 -7.18 8.98
N GLN A 137 14.69 -7.10 10.31
CA GLN A 137 15.29 -5.99 11.04
C GLN A 137 16.80 -5.92 10.76
N LEU A 138 17.50 -7.07 10.87
CA LEU A 138 18.92 -7.17 10.57
C LEU A 138 19.20 -6.82 9.10
N TYR A 139 18.40 -7.33 8.17
CA TYR A 139 18.49 -6.98 6.75
C TYR A 139 18.34 -5.46 6.54
N PHE A 140 17.31 -4.85 7.12
CA PHE A 140 17.03 -3.43 7.00
C PHE A 140 18.19 -2.57 7.52
N GLN A 141 18.75 -2.94 8.67
CA GLN A 141 19.91 -2.25 9.27
C GLN A 141 21.15 -2.36 8.37
N ASN A 142 21.49 -3.57 7.92
CA ASN A 142 22.66 -3.80 7.07
C ASN A 142 22.55 -3.03 5.76
N MET A 143 21.39 -3.04 5.12
CA MET A 143 21.19 -2.35 3.86
C MET A 143 21.19 -0.82 4.04
N SER A 144 20.65 -0.30 5.15
CA SER A 144 20.68 1.13 5.45
C SER A 144 22.12 1.63 5.64
N ASN A 145 22.95 0.84 6.33
CA ASN A 145 24.36 1.13 6.49
C ASN A 145 25.10 1.11 5.15
N LEU A 146 24.82 0.12 4.30
CA LEU A 146 25.39 0.02 2.96
C LEU A 146 25.05 1.25 2.10
N LYS A 147 23.78 1.68 2.12
CA LYS A 147 23.34 2.89 1.41
C LYS A 147 24.12 4.12 1.87
N THR A 148 24.28 4.27 3.18
CA THR A 148 25.03 5.39 3.78
C THR A 148 26.51 5.35 3.42
N SER A 149 27.14 4.17 3.40
CA SER A 149 28.54 4.05 2.99
C SER A 149 28.76 4.38 1.52
N LEU A 150 27.83 3.98 0.64
CA LEU A 150 27.91 4.29 -0.79
C LEU A 150 27.75 5.80 -1.05
N SER A 151 26.77 6.45 -0.42
CA SER A 151 26.57 7.89 -0.57
C SER A 151 27.77 8.70 -0.05
N ASN A 152 28.46 8.21 0.98
CA ASN A 152 29.65 8.87 1.50
C ASN A 152 30.84 8.74 0.54
N GLN A 153 30.91 7.69 -0.27
CA GLN A 153 31.97 7.52 -1.27
C GLN A 153 31.75 8.43 -2.49
N GLU A 154 30.51 8.59 -2.95
CA GLU A 154 30.17 9.47 -4.09
C GLU A 154 30.41 10.96 -3.79
N ASN A 155 30.35 11.37 -2.52
CA ASN A 155 30.59 12.76 -2.11
C ASN A 155 32.10 13.11 -1.94
N ILE A 156 33.00 12.13 -2.07
CA ILE A 156 34.45 12.30 -1.88
C ILE A 156 35.21 12.22 -3.21
N SER A 157 34.54 11.80 -4.30
CA SER A 157 35.04 11.75 -5.68
C SER A 157 34.58 12.93 -6.51
#